data_AF-A0A7C3SXA6-F1
#
_entry.id   AF-A0A7C3SXA6-F1
#
_cell.length_a   1.000
_cell.length_b   1.000
_cell.length_c   1.000
_cell.angle_alpha   90.00
_cell.angle_beta   90.00
_cell.angle_gamma   90.00
#
_symmetry.space_group_name_H-M   'P 1'
#
loop_
_entity.id
_entity.type
_entity.pdbx_description
1 polymer ?
#
loop_
_entity_poly.entity_id
_entity_poly.type
_entity_poly.pdbx_seq_one_letter_code
_entity_poly.pdbx_strand_id
1 'polypeptide(L)'
;MNWKRQGSAILRMVQLKDGRKGVVFLIGKYGKEQNAVIVFQKEGGEREIIPVEKLLDFITPEDLIDICCVQERVFGERSLIPLEIK
;
A
#
# COMPACT_ATOMS: atom_id res chain seq x y z
N MET A 1 14.33 0.25 6.73
CA MET A 1 13.21 1.04 6.18
C MET A 1 13.61 1.55 4.80
N ASN A 2 12.98 1.07 3.73
CA ASN A 2 13.32 1.40 2.33
C ASN A 2 12.15 2.14 1.63
N TRP A 3 11.63 3.17 2.26
CA TRP A 3 10.60 4.05 1.68
C TRP A 3 11.27 5.23 0.97
N LYS A 4 10.81 5.56 -0.24
CA LYS A 4 11.31 6.69 -1.05
C LYS A 4 10.18 7.66 -1.37
N ARG A 5 10.45 8.96 -1.33
CA ARG A 5 9.48 9.99 -1.75
C ARG A 5 9.66 10.29 -3.24
N GLN A 6 8.55 10.33 -3.99
CA GLN A 6 8.52 10.78 -5.38
C GLN A 6 7.29 11.68 -5.59
N GLY A 7 7.53 12.99 -5.68
CA GLY A 7 6.44 13.97 -5.70
C GLY A 7 5.62 13.93 -4.41
N SER A 8 4.30 13.84 -4.56
CA SER A 8 3.34 13.70 -3.45
C SER A 8 3.23 12.26 -2.91
N ALA A 9 3.89 11.28 -3.53
CA ALA A 9 3.79 9.87 -3.17
C ALA A 9 5.00 9.37 -2.35
N ILE A 10 4.76 8.34 -1.54
CA ILE A 10 5.78 7.55 -0.86
C ILE A 10 5.73 6.11 -1.39
N LEU A 11 6.89 5.56 -1.73
CA LEU A 11 7.01 4.31 -2.47
C LEU A 11 7.91 3.32 -1.76
N ARG A 12 7.56 2.04 -1.84
CA ARG A 12 8.40 0.92 -1.39
C ARG A 12 8.26 -0.27 -2.32
N MET A 13 9.38 -0.93 -2.60
CA MET A 13 9.35 -2.25 -3.24
C MET A 13 8.93 -3.30 -2.21
N VAL A 14 8.00 -4.17 -2.60
CA VAL A 14 7.59 -5.34 -1.83
C VAL A 14 7.72 -6.60 -2.67
N GLN A 15 7.88 -7.73 -2.00
CA GLN A 15 7.79 -9.03 -2.63
C GLN A 15 6.42 -9.62 -2.27
N LEU A 16 5.66 -9.99 -3.29
CA LEU A 16 4.36 -10.60 -3.11
C LEU A 16 4.53 -12.06 -2.68
N LYS A 17 3.48 -12.63 -2.06
CA LYS A 17 3.47 -14.03 -1.61
C LYS A 17 3.73 -15.05 -2.72
N ASP A 18 3.37 -14.71 -3.96
CA ASP A 18 3.60 -15.54 -5.14
C ASP A 18 5.00 -15.38 -5.76
N GLY A 19 5.89 -14.64 -5.09
CA GLY A 19 7.27 -14.41 -5.52
C GLY A 19 7.46 -13.24 -6.47
N ARG A 20 6.38 -12.61 -6.98
CA ARG A 20 6.48 -11.42 -7.83
C ARG A 20 6.94 -10.20 -7.04
N LYS A 21 7.51 -9.21 -7.74
CA LYS A 21 7.87 -7.91 -7.15
C LYS A 21 6.78 -6.89 -7.45
N GLY A 22 6.35 -6.16 -6.43
CA GLY A 22 5.40 -5.06 -6.53
C GLY A 22 5.98 -3.74 -6.02
N VAL A 23 5.32 -2.64 -6.39
CA VAL A 23 5.61 -1.32 -5.84
C VAL A 23 4.38 -0.85 -5.06
N VAL A 24 4.56 -0.61 -3.77
CA VAL A 24 3.54 0.08 -2.98
C VAL A 24 3.65 1.57 -3.27
N PHE A 25 2.52 2.19 -3.58
CA PHE A 25 2.34 3.64 -3.67
C PHE A 25 1.41 4.10 -2.56
N LEU A 26 1.95 4.92 -1.67
CA LEU A 26 1.20 5.65 -0.67
C LEU A 26 1.00 7.07 -1.18
N ILE A 27 -0.25 7.48 -1.34
CA ILE A 27 -0.62 8.83 -1.74
C ILE A 27 -1.64 9.29 -0.69
N GLY A 28 -1.50 10.50 -0.17
CA GLY A 28 -2.56 11.13 0.63
C GLY A 28 -3.79 11.44 -0.23
N LYS A 29 -4.81 12.10 0.36
CA LYS A 29 -6.08 12.44 -0.30
C LYS A 29 -5.99 12.81 -1.80
N TYR A 30 -6.22 11.84 -2.68
CA TYR A 30 -6.65 12.07 -4.07
C TYR A 30 -8.06 11.49 -4.21
N GLY A 31 -9.05 12.37 -4.36
CA GLY A 31 -10.39 11.97 -4.81
C GLY A 31 -11.06 10.83 -4.02
N LYS A 32 -11.32 11.06 -2.73
CA LYS A 32 -12.35 10.40 -1.89
C LYS A 32 -12.33 8.87 -1.66
N GLU A 33 -11.57 8.02 -2.36
CA GLU A 33 -11.74 6.55 -2.17
C GLU A 33 -10.49 5.67 -2.05
N GLN A 34 -9.23 6.14 -2.13
CA GLN A 34 -8.07 5.21 -2.14
C GLN A 34 -6.85 5.75 -1.37
N ASN A 35 -6.62 5.19 -0.17
CA ASN A 35 -5.60 5.66 0.79
C ASN A 35 -4.27 4.88 0.76
N ALA A 36 -4.11 3.92 -0.15
CA ALA A 36 -2.83 3.44 -0.66
C ALA A 36 -3.10 2.33 -1.67
N VAL A 37 -2.22 2.19 -2.66
CA VAL A 37 -2.39 1.21 -3.71
C VAL A 37 -1.07 0.49 -3.94
N ILE A 38 -1.13 -0.83 -4.14
CA ILE A 38 0.00 -1.53 -4.76
C ILE A 38 -0.21 -1.48 -6.26
N VAL A 39 0.82 -1.04 -6.96
CA VAL A 39 0.96 -1.25 -8.38
C VAL A 39 2.04 -2.30 -8.57
N PHE A 40 1.65 -3.47 -9.06
CA PHE A 40 2.61 -4.43 -9.56
C PHE A 40 2.40 -4.65 -11.05
N GLN A 41 3.50 -4.99 -11.71
CA GLN A 41 3.47 -5.36 -13.12
C GLN A 41 3.40 -6.89 -13.16
N LYS A 42 2.29 -7.43 -13.68
CA LYS A 42 2.24 -8.84 -14.06
C LYS A 42 3.26 -9.04 -15.19
N GLU A 43 4.06 -10.11 -15.17
CA GLU A 43 5.00 -10.37 -16.27
C GLU A 43 4.25 -10.36 -17.61
N GLY A 44 4.66 -9.46 -18.53
CA GLY A 44 4.02 -9.26 -19.83
C GLY A 44 2.58 -8.70 -19.81
N GLY A 45 2.08 -8.22 -18.67
CA GLY A 45 0.69 -7.80 -18.50
C GLY A 45 0.50 -6.33 -18.09
N GLU A 46 -0.77 -5.93 -18.00
CA GLU A 46 -1.20 -4.61 -17.54
C GLU A 46 -0.87 -4.38 -16.06
N ARG A 47 -0.71 -3.12 -15.69
CA ARG A 47 -0.50 -2.70 -14.29
C ARG A 47 -1.82 -2.85 -13.54
N GLU A 48 -1.80 -3.61 -12.45
CA GLU A 48 -2.97 -3.75 -11.58
C GLU A 48 -2.85 -2.76 -10.41
N ILE A 49 -3.95 -2.09 -10.07
CA ILE A 49 -4.04 -1.17 -8.93
C ILE A 49 -4.91 -1.85 -7.88
N ILE A 50 -4.31 -2.24 -6.75
CA ILE A 50 -5.02 -2.94 -5.68
C ILE A 50 -5.10 -2.04 -4.43
N PRO A 51 -6.32 -1.78 -3.89
CA PRO A 51 -6.51 -1.05 -2.63
C PRO A 51 -5.89 -1.76 -1.42
N VAL A 52 -5.51 -0.99 -0.39
CA VAL A 52 -4.88 -1.53 0.85
C VAL A 52 -5.66 -2.67 1.47
N GLU A 53 -6.98 -2.56 1.55
CA GLU A 53 -7.84 -3.56 2.17
C GLU A 53 -7.73 -4.95 1.50
N LYS A 54 -7.36 -5.01 0.22
CA LYS A 54 -7.17 -6.26 -0.52
C LYS A 54 -5.71 -6.74 -0.51
N LEU A 55 -4.78 -5.99 0.09
CA LEU A 55 -3.36 -6.34 0.09
C LEU A 55 -3.04 -7.53 0.99
N LEU A 56 -3.87 -7.83 1.99
CA LEU A 56 -3.70 -8.99 2.87
C LEU A 56 -3.51 -10.29 2.09
N ASP A 57 -4.12 -10.41 0.91
CA ASP A 57 -3.99 -11.59 0.05
C ASP A 57 -2.61 -11.67 -0.64
N PHE A 58 -1.93 -10.55 -0.83
CA PHE A 58 -0.73 -10.42 -1.66
C PHE A 58 0.57 -10.20 -0.91
N ILE A 59 0.54 -9.58 0.28
CA ILE A 59 1.75 -9.24 1.06
C ILE A 59 1.71 -9.87 2.46
N THR A 60 2.84 -9.84 3.16
CA THR A 60 2.90 -10.33 4.54
C THR A 60 2.19 -9.37 5.50
N PRO A 61 1.71 -9.84 6.66
CA PRO A 61 1.14 -8.97 7.68
C PRO A 61 2.10 -7.86 8.16
N GLU A 62 3.40 -8.16 8.22
CA GLU A 62 4.43 -7.18 8.62
C GLU A 62 4.53 -6.04 7.60
N ASP A 63 4.48 -6.36 6.30
CA ASP A 63 4.48 -5.36 5.24
C ASP A 63 3.21 -4.51 5.27
N LEU A 64 2.06 -5.12 5.55
CA LEU A 64 0.80 -4.37 5.70
C LEU A 64 0.86 -3.38 6.88
N ILE A 65 1.36 -3.82 8.03
CA ILE A 65 1.51 -2.96 9.21
C ILE A 65 2.45 -1.79 8.89
N ASP A 66 3.58 -2.05 8.25
CA ASP A 66 4.53 -1.00 7.84
C ASP A 66 3.87 0.01 6.87
N ILE A 67 3.09 -0.47 5.90
CA ILE A 67 2.30 0.36 4.98
C ILE A 67 1.35 1.29 5.75
N CYS A 68 0.53 0.72 6.64
CA CYS A 68 -0.44 1.50 7.42
C CYS A 68 0.25 2.53 8.32
N CYS A 69 1.33 2.14 9.01
CA CYS A 69 2.08 3.05 9.88
C CYS A 69 2.72 4.20 9.09
N VAL A 70 3.22 3.95 7.87
CA VAL A 70 3.81 5.00 7.05
C VAL A 70 2.76 5.92 6.45
N GLN A 71 1.60 5.40 6.03
CA GLN A 71 0.48 6.23 5.57
C GLN A 71 0.04 7.20 6.68
N GLU A 72 -0.20 6.69 7.90
CA GLU A 72 -0.61 7.52 9.03
C GLU A 72 0.48 8.53 9.40
N ARG A 73 1.75 8.12 9.45
CA ARG A 73 2.86 9.01 9.79
C ARG A 73 3.05 10.14 8.77
N VAL A 74 2.93 9.84 7.48
CA VAL A 74 3.25 10.82 6.42
C VAL A 74 2.06 11.70 6.06
N PHE A 75 0.85 11.15 6.09
CA PHE A 75 -0.35 11.85 5.61
C PHE A 75 -1.37 12.16 6.72
N GLY A 76 -1.18 11.65 7.93
CA GLY A 76 -2.13 11.85 9.04
C GLY A 76 -3.44 11.09 8.84
N GLU A 77 -3.48 10.15 7.90
CA GLU A 77 -4.67 9.40 7.50
C GLU A 77 -4.56 7.96 8.02
N ARG A 78 -5.53 7.53 8.84
CA ARG A 78 -5.61 6.13 9.28
C ARG A 78 -6.06 5.26 8.12
N SER A 79 -5.21 4.31 7.70
CA SER A 79 -5.53 3.37 6.62
C SER A 79 -6.54 2.29 7.03
N LEU A 80 -6.65 2.01 8.32
CA LEU A 80 -7.56 0.97 8.83
C LEU A 80 -8.73 1.63 9.58
N ILE A 81 -9.94 1.19 9.25
CA ILE A 81 -11.13 1.54 10.01
C ILE A 81 -11.00 0.89 11.39
N PRO A 82 -11.14 1.64 12.50
CA PRO A 82 -11.11 1.07 13.83
C PRO A 82 -12.15 -0.05 13.96
N LEU A 83 -11.74 -1.21 14.48
CA LEU A 83 -12.69 -2.25 14.87
C LEU A 83 -13.45 -1.76 16.11
N GLU A 84 -14.77 -1.59 16.00
CA GLU A 84 -15.63 -1.43 17.17
C GLU A 84 -15.74 -2.78 17.88
N ILE A 85 -14.95 -2.97 18.95
CA ILE A 85 -15.12 -4.10 19.85
C ILE A 85 -16.27 -3.75 20.79
N LYS A 86 -17.44 -4.37 20.56
CA LYS A 86 -18.59 -4.31 21.48
C LYS A 86 -18.45 -5.31 22.61
#